data_AF-A0A963Q4E5-F1
#
_entry.id   AF-A0A963Q4E5-F1
#
_cell.length_a   1.000
_cell.length_b   1.000
_cell.length_c   1.000
_cell.angle_alpha   90.00
_cell.angle_beta   90.00
_cell.angle_gamma   90.00
#
_symmetry.space_group_name_H-M   'P 1'
#
loop_
_entity.id
_entity.type
_entity.pdbx_description
1 polymer ?
#
loop_
_entity_poly.entity_id
_entity_poly.type
_entity_poly.pdbx_seq_one_letter_code
_entity_poly.pdbx_strand_id
1 'polypeptide(L)'
;MPAQGAREGLLASLQNLSITLMAMLQTRVELLGNEVEVEKLRIMRMLLLAQALMFTATIAALLFVALLTLWLWELRLGVLGVFTVGFAVCAVLAYRALMQMARRDDSPFAASLGELREDLQRLREASGHARTPD
;
A
#
# COMPACT_ATOMS: atom_id res chain seq x y z
N MET A 1 -1.79 -53.45 23.00
CA MET A 1 -1.30 -52.43 22.05
C MET A 1 -2.08 -51.12 22.24
N PRO A 2 -1.69 -50.21 23.15
CA PRO A 2 -2.41 -48.94 23.39
C PRO A 2 -1.82 -47.70 22.67
N ALA A 3 -0.64 -47.81 22.04
CA ALA A 3 0.07 -46.66 21.47
C ALA A 3 -0.45 -46.18 20.09
N GLN A 4 -1.28 -46.97 19.40
CA GLN A 4 -1.78 -46.64 18.06
C GLN A 4 -2.92 -45.60 18.08
N GLY A 5 -3.89 -45.76 18.98
CA GLY A 5 -5.04 -44.84 19.09
C GLY A 5 -4.67 -43.41 19.53
N ALA A 6 -3.59 -43.24 20.29
CA ALA A 6 -3.09 -41.91 20.67
C ALA A 6 -2.48 -41.16 19.48
N ARG A 7 -1.84 -41.86 18.53
CA ARG A 7 -1.28 -41.27 17.30
C ARG A 7 -2.38 -40.87 16.32
N GLU A 8 -3.45 -41.66 16.21
CA GLU A 8 -4.61 -41.32 15.38
C GLU A 8 -5.38 -40.11 15.93
N GLY A 9 -5.55 -40.00 17.24
CA GLY A 9 -6.18 -38.82 17.86
C GLY A 9 -5.38 -37.52 17.68
N LEU A 10 -4.04 -37.59 17.73
CA LEU A 10 -3.17 -36.44 17.49
C LEU A 10 -3.20 -35.98 16.02
N LEU A 11 -3.25 -36.93 15.09
CA LEU A 11 -3.39 -36.64 13.65
C LEU A 11 -4.75 -36.01 13.33
N ALA A 12 -5.82 -36.50 13.95
CA ALA A 12 -7.15 -35.92 13.81
C ALA A 12 -7.18 -34.48 14.34
N SER A 13 -6.50 -34.19 15.47
CA SER A 13 -6.39 -32.84 16.02
C SER A 13 -5.64 -31.88 15.09
N LEU A 14 -4.53 -32.32 14.47
CA LEU A 14 -3.80 -31.56 13.45
C LEU A 14 -4.64 -31.27 12.21
N GLN A 15 -5.40 -32.27 11.75
CA GLN A 15 -6.30 -32.09 10.61
C GLN A 15 -7.38 -31.07 10.93
N ASN A 16 -7.96 -31.12 12.13
CA ASN A 16 -8.95 -30.14 12.57
C ASN A 16 -8.36 -28.72 12.72
N LEU A 17 -7.13 -28.61 13.22
CA LEU A 17 -6.43 -27.31 13.29
C LEU A 17 -6.19 -26.72 11.90
N SER A 18 -5.80 -27.54 10.92
CA SER A 18 -5.59 -27.07 9.55
C SER A 18 -6.89 -26.61 8.87
N ILE A 19 -8.01 -27.30 9.10
CA ILE A 19 -9.32 -26.89 8.62
C ILE A 19 -9.76 -25.57 9.28
N THR A 20 -9.55 -25.45 10.59
CA THR A 20 -9.88 -24.24 11.36
C THR A 20 -9.03 -23.04 10.92
N LEU A 21 -7.74 -23.25 10.68
CA LEU A 21 -6.82 -22.23 10.15
C LEU A 21 -7.23 -21.78 8.76
N MET A 22 -7.58 -22.69 7.87
CA MET A 22 -8.05 -22.36 6.52
C MET A 22 -9.35 -21.53 6.58
N ALA A 23 -10.30 -21.94 7.43
CA ALA A 23 -11.55 -21.22 7.62
C ALA A 23 -11.30 -19.80 8.17
N MET A 24 -10.38 -19.65 9.14
CA MET A 24 -10.04 -18.38 9.76
C MET A 24 -9.26 -17.46 8.80
N LEU A 25 -8.38 -18.02 7.97
CA LEU A 25 -7.69 -17.29 6.91
C LEU A 25 -8.70 -16.77 5.89
N GLN A 26 -9.65 -17.60 5.48
CA GLN A 26 -10.66 -17.25 4.49
C GLN A 26 -11.50 -16.06 4.96
N THR A 27 -11.96 -16.07 6.21
CA THR A 27 -12.74 -14.95 6.77
C THR A 27 -11.90 -13.68 6.93
N ARG A 28 -10.63 -13.79 7.34
CA ARG A 28 -9.77 -12.60 7.47
C ARG A 28 -9.35 -12.03 6.13
N VAL A 29 -9.07 -12.86 5.12
CA VAL A 29 -8.78 -12.40 3.75
C VAL A 29 -9.99 -11.69 3.14
N GLU A 30 -11.20 -12.18 3.41
CA GLU A 30 -12.44 -11.57 2.94
C GLU A 30 -12.72 -10.22 3.63
N LEU A 31 -12.54 -10.14 4.95
CA LEU A 31 -12.62 -8.89 5.71
C LEU A 31 -11.55 -7.87 5.29
N LEU A 32 -10.31 -8.33 5.11
CA LEU A 32 -9.18 -7.48 4.70
C LEU A 32 -9.31 -7.03 3.24
N GLY A 33 -9.81 -7.89 2.35
CA GLY A 33 -10.12 -7.52 0.96
C GLY A 33 -11.15 -6.40 0.90
N ASN A 34 -12.20 -6.50 1.73
CA ASN A 34 -13.24 -5.48 1.85
C ASN A 34 -12.71 -4.16 2.47
N GLU A 35 -11.87 -4.22 3.50
CA GLU A 35 -11.24 -3.02 4.09
C GLU A 35 -10.26 -2.34 3.13
N VAL A 36 -9.49 -3.12 2.36
CA VAL A 36 -8.55 -2.61 1.34
C VAL A 36 -9.28 -1.89 0.22
N GLU A 37 -10.43 -2.40 -0.22
CA GLU A 37 -11.21 -1.75 -1.29
C GLU A 37 -11.71 -0.36 -0.87
N VAL A 38 -12.14 -0.23 0.39
CA VAL A 38 -12.59 1.04 0.98
C VAL A 38 -11.43 2.02 1.18
N GLU A 39 -10.29 1.56 1.71
CA GLU A 39 -9.10 2.39 1.92
C GLU A 39 -8.53 2.88 0.58
N LYS A 40 -8.50 2.01 -0.44
CA LYS A 40 -8.04 2.35 -1.79
C LYS A 40 -8.94 3.39 -2.45
N LEU A 41 -10.26 3.29 -2.30
CA LEU A 41 -11.20 4.29 -2.82
C LEU A 41 -11.01 5.65 -2.13
N ARG A 42 -10.76 5.65 -0.81
CA ARG A 42 -10.47 6.86 -0.04
C ARG A 42 -9.19 7.54 -0.50
N ILE A 43 -8.11 6.77 -0.66
CA ILE A 43 -6.82 7.27 -1.14
C ILE A 43 -6.96 7.81 -2.57
N MET A 44 -7.63 7.09 -3.47
CA MET A 44 -7.89 7.56 -4.84
C MET A 44 -8.70 8.85 -4.86
N ARG A 45 -9.73 8.97 -4.00
CA ARG A 45 -10.52 10.19 -3.88
C ARG A 45 -9.69 11.36 -3.34
N MET A 46 -8.89 11.14 -2.30
CA MET A 46 -7.96 12.15 -1.79
C MET A 46 -6.94 12.57 -2.84
N LEU A 47 -6.41 11.63 -3.61
CA LEU A 47 -5.46 11.89 -4.70
C LEU A 47 -6.12 12.72 -5.80
N LEU A 48 -7.34 12.38 -6.22
CA LEU A 48 -8.11 13.16 -7.19
C LEU A 48 -8.34 14.60 -6.71
N LEU A 49 -8.71 14.76 -5.44
CA LEU A 49 -8.98 16.08 -4.85
C LEU A 49 -7.70 16.91 -4.71
N ALA A 50 -6.60 16.28 -4.31
CA ALA A 50 -5.27 16.90 -4.28
C ALA A 50 -4.80 17.31 -5.68
N GLN A 51 -5.02 16.46 -6.69
CA GLN A 51 -4.69 16.76 -8.08
C GLN A 51 -5.52 17.92 -8.62
N ALA A 52 -6.82 17.95 -8.33
CA ALA A 52 -7.70 19.06 -8.68
C ALA A 52 -7.23 20.37 -8.01
N LEU A 53 -6.91 20.32 -6.71
CA LEU A 53 -6.40 21.49 -5.98
C LEU A 53 -5.09 22.01 -6.58
N MET A 54 -4.12 21.13 -6.86
CA MET A 54 -2.85 21.47 -7.51
C MET A 54 -3.07 22.11 -8.89
N PHE A 55 -3.96 21.54 -9.69
CA PHE A 55 -4.29 22.06 -11.03
C PHE A 55 -4.90 23.45 -10.95
N THR A 56 -5.92 23.64 -10.10
CA THR A 56 -6.57 24.94 -9.89
C THR A 56 -5.59 25.97 -9.33
N ALA A 57 -4.75 25.60 -8.36
CA ALA A 57 -3.73 26.48 -7.81
C ALA A 57 -2.70 26.91 -8.86
N THR A 58 -2.29 26.00 -9.75
CA THR A 58 -1.37 26.31 -10.85
C THR A 58 -1.97 27.34 -11.80
N ILE A 59 -3.23 27.17 -12.21
CA ILE A 59 -3.94 28.14 -13.05
C ILE A 59 -4.03 29.51 -12.36
N ALA A 60 -4.47 29.52 -11.10
CA ALA A 60 -4.59 30.76 -10.33
C ALA A 60 -3.25 31.50 -10.24
N ALA A 61 -2.16 30.76 -10.04
CA ALA A 61 -0.84 31.33 -9.93
C ALA A 61 -0.31 31.81 -11.31
N LEU A 62 -0.60 31.13 -12.42
CA LEU A 62 -0.34 31.66 -13.77
C LEU A 62 -1.09 32.97 -14.05
N LEU A 63 -2.37 33.05 -13.69
CA LEU A 63 -3.18 34.27 -13.81
C LEU A 63 -2.61 35.40 -12.94
N PHE A 64 -2.17 35.08 -11.72
CA PHE A 64 -1.53 36.04 -10.82
C PHE A 64 -0.24 36.60 -11.43
N VAL A 65 0.60 35.75 -12.03
CA VAL A 65 1.82 36.18 -12.74
C VAL A 65 1.49 37.06 -13.93
N ALA A 66 0.47 36.72 -14.71
CA ALA A 66 0.03 37.56 -15.82
C ALA A 66 -0.42 38.94 -15.32
N LEU A 67 -1.19 39.00 -14.23
CA LEU A 67 -1.61 40.24 -13.59
C LEU A 67 -0.42 41.05 -13.07
N LEU A 68 0.55 40.39 -12.42
CA LEU A 68 1.80 41.02 -11.98
C LEU A 68 2.61 41.56 -13.16
N THR A 69 2.63 40.85 -14.28
CA THR A 69 3.34 41.26 -15.50
C THR A 69 2.68 42.50 -16.11
N LEU A 70 1.35 42.57 -16.11
CA LEU A 70 0.62 43.77 -16.54
C LEU A 70 0.84 44.95 -15.59
N TRP A 71 0.93 44.69 -14.28
CA TRP A 71 1.19 45.71 -13.27
C TRP A 71 2.64 46.22 -13.30
N LEU A 72 3.62 45.33 -13.40
CA LEU A 72 5.06 45.62 -13.47
C LEU A 72 5.57 45.67 -14.91
N TRP A 73 5.01 46.60 -15.71
CA TRP A 73 5.30 46.78 -17.14
C TRP A 73 6.80 46.97 -17.48
N GLU A 74 7.63 47.41 -16.54
CA GLU A 74 9.09 47.56 -16.73
C GLU A 74 9.88 46.25 -16.49
N LEU A 75 9.37 45.36 -15.62
CA LEU A 75 10.07 44.15 -15.14
C LEU A 75 9.47 42.84 -15.67
N ARG A 76 8.67 42.93 -16.74
CA ARG A 76 7.87 41.82 -17.29
C ARG A 76 8.67 40.53 -17.49
N LEU A 77 9.85 40.63 -18.09
CA LEU A 77 10.71 39.48 -18.36
C LEU A 77 11.29 38.86 -17.08
N GLY A 78 11.63 39.70 -16.07
CA GLY A 78 12.15 39.22 -14.79
C GLY A 78 11.10 38.50 -13.96
N VAL A 79 9.90 39.08 -13.87
CA VAL A 79 8.76 38.46 -13.18
C VAL A 79 8.38 37.13 -13.86
N LEU A 80 8.25 37.14 -15.18
CA LEU A 80 7.92 35.91 -15.92
C LEU A 80 9.00 34.84 -15.74
N GLY A 81 10.28 35.21 -15.86
CA GLY A 81 11.40 34.28 -15.70
C GLY A 81 11.47 33.63 -14.31
N VAL A 82 11.35 34.42 -13.24
CA VAL A 82 11.38 33.89 -11.85
C VAL A 82 10.22 32.93 -11.61
N PHE A 83 9.02 33.30 -12.04
CA PHE A 83 7.86 32.43 -11.86
C PHE A 83 7.92 31.19 -12.74
N THR A 84 8.40 31.28 -14.00
CA THR A 84 8.61 30.11 -14.87
C THR A 84 9.55 29.11 -14.21
N VAL A 85 10.69 29.57 -13.68
CA VAL A 85 11.64 28.69 -12.98
C VAL A 85 11.00 28.11 -11.71
N GLY A 86 10.28 28.94 -10.93
CA GLY A 86 9.56 28.49 -9.73
C GLY A 86 8.54 27.39 -10.03
N PHE A 87 7.68 27.58 -11.04
CA PHE A 87 6.72 26.57 -11.46
C PHE A 87 7.39 25.31 -12.02
N ALA A 88 8.48 25.45 -12.78
CA ALA A 88 9.23 24.31 -13.29
C ALA A 88 9.80 23.46 -12.14
N VAL A 89 10.37 24.09 -11.12
CA VAL A 89 10.86 23.39 -9.92
C VAL A 89 9.71 22.69 -9.18
N CYS A 90 8.59 23.38 -8.95
CA CYS A 90 7.40 22.77 -8.33
C CYS A 90 6.89 21.56 -9.13
N ALA A 91 6.85 21.66 -10.46
CA ALA A 91 6.42 20.56 -11.34
C ALA A 91 7.37 19.35 -11.23
N VAL A 92 8.69 19.58 -11.19
CA VAL A 92 9.68 18.51 -11.01
C VAL A 92 9.53 17.85 -9.64
N LEU A 93 9.36 18.62 -8.57
CA LEU A 93 9.16 18.08 -7.22
C LEU A 93 7.87 17.26 -7.14
N ALA A 94 6.77 17.77 -7.69
CA ALA A 94 5.49 17.06 -7.75
C ALA A 94 5.61 15.76 -8.57
N TYR A 95 6.30 15.79 -9.72
CA TYR A 95 6.56 14.59 -10.51
C TYR A 95 7.37 13.54 -9.75
N ARG A 96 8.41 13.96 -9.02
CA ARG A 96 9.21 13.05 -8.20
C ARG A 96 8.38 12.44 -7.06
N ALA A 97 7.58 13.24 -6.37
CA ALA A 97 6.69 12.77 -5.32
C ALA A 97 5.67 11.75 -5.86
N LEU A 98 5.05 12.03 -7.02
CA LEU A 98 4.13 11.12 -7.68
C LEU A 98 4.82 9.81 -8.08
N MET A 99 6.01 9.89 -8.67
CA MET A 99 6.79 8.70 -9.06
C MET A 99 7.23 7.87 -7.84
N GLN A 100 7.47 8.54 -6.70
CA GLN A 100 7.81 7.87 -5.45
C GLN A 100 6.60 7.17 -4.83
N MET A 101 5.41 7.78 -4.91
CA MET A 101 4.15 7.15 -4.51
C MET A 101 3.77 5.99 -5.43
N ALA A 102 3.93 6.15 -6.76
CA ALA A 102 3.65 5.10 -7.73
C ALA A 102 4.63 3.91 -7.64
N ARG A 103 5.84 4.13 -7.13
CA ARG A 103 6.83 3.07 -6.84
C ARG A 103 6.64 2.41 -5.50
N ARG A 104 5.87 3.02 -4.58
CA ARG A 104 5.35 2.33 -3.40
C ARG A 104 4.19 1.43 -3.86
N ASP A 105 4.53 0.36 -4.57
CA ASP A 105 3.76 -0.88 -4.60
C ASP A 105 3.85 -1.53 -3.21
N ASP A 106 3.45 -0.78 -2.18
CA ASP A 106 3.33 -1.31 -0.83
C ASP A 106 2.04 -2.13 -0.83
N SER A 107 2.18 -3.37 -1.29
CA SER A 107 1.43 -4.51 -0.80
C SER A 107 2.18 -5.04 0.43
N PRO A 108 2.05 -4.41 1.61
CA PRO A 108 2.52 -5.02 2.86
C PRO A 108 1.79 -6.37 3.09
N PHE A 109 0.68 -6.58 2.39
CA PHE A 109 -0.08 -7.82 2.32
C PHE A 109 0.67 -9.00 1.73
N ALA A 110 1.37 -8.84 0.61
CA ALA A 110 2.07 -9.96 -0.02
C ALA A 110 3.26 -10.43 0.83
N ALA A 111 3.97 -9.48 1.45
CA ALA A 111 5.06 -9.78 2.36
C ALA A 111 4.55 -10.44 3.65
N SER A 112 3.48 -9.92 4.25
CA SER A 112 2.93 -10.48 5.50
C SER A 112 2.21 -11.82 5.31
N LEU A 113 1.55 -12.05 4.15
CA LEU A 113 1.03 -13.38 3.77
C LEU A 113 2.17 -14.36 3.47
N GLY A 114 3.29 -13.88 2.92
CA GLY A 114 4.50 -14.67 2.73
C GLY A 114 5.08 -15.15 4.05
N GLU A 115 5.31 -14.22 4.98
CA GLU A 115 5.80 -14.52 6.33
C GLU A 115 4.86 -15.45 7.10
N LEU A 116 3.54 -15.22 7.05
CA LEU A 116 2.57 -16.05 7.74
C LEU A 116 2.49 -17.47 7.15
N ARG A 117 2.69 -17.61 5.83
CA ARG A 117 2.76 -18.91 5.17
C ARG A 117 4.03 -19.66 5.55
N GLU A 118 5.15 -18.96 5.67
CA GLU A 118 6.41 -19.50 6.16
C GLU A 118 6.30 -19.97 7.61
N ASP A 119 5.63 -19.20 8.47
CA ASP A 119 5.43 -19.55 9.87
C ASP A 119 4.52 -20.78 10.03
N LEU A 120 3.48 -20.90 9.18
CA LEU A 120 2.65 -22.11 9.09
C LEU A 120 3.41 -23.33 8.59
N GLN A 121 4.36 -23.12 7.68
CA GLN A 121 5.20 -24.19 7.14
C GLN A 121 6.19 -24.69 8.20
N ARG A 122 6.81 -23.78 8.96
CA ARG A 122 7.67 -24.10 10.11
C ARG A 122 6.92 -24.82 11.22
N LEU A 123 5.71 -24.39 11.53
CA LEU A 123 4.84 -25.09 12.49
C LEU A 123 4.49 -26.51 12.02
N ARG A 124 4.27 -26.70 10.70
CA ARG A 124 4.00 -28.01 10.11
C ARG A 124 5.22 -28.94 10.11
N GLU A 125 6.41 -28.40 9.91
CA GLU A 125 7.67 -29.15 9.94
C GLU A 125 8.06 -29.52 11.39
N ALA A 126 7.90 -28.60 12.34
CA ALA A 126 8.14 -28.85 13.76
C ALA A 126 7.21 -29.93 14.33
N SER A 127 5.94 -29.93 13.91
CA SER A 127 4.98 -30.98 14.27
C SER A 127 5.23 -32.31 13.54
N GLY A 128 5.91 -32.29 12.39
CA GLY A 128 6.40 -33.48 11.70
C GLY A 128 7.67 -34.09 12.33
N HIS A 129 8.58 -33.28 12.86
CA HIS A 129 9.82 -33.73 13.50
C HIS A 129 9.62 -34.29 14.91
N ALA A 130 8.56 -33.90 15.62
CA ALA A 130 8.15 -34.55 16.88
C ALA A 130 7.72 -36.03 16.71
N ARG A 131 7.68 -36.54 15.46
CA ARG A 131 7.37 -37.93 15.10
C ARG A 131 8.58 -38.87 15.14
N THR A 132 9.80 -38.34 15.29
CA THR A 132 11.05 -39.12 15.35
C THR A 132 11.97 -38.49 16.40
N PRO A 133 12.13 -39.14 17.57
CA PRO A 133 13.24 -40.07 17.70
C PRO A 133 12.88 -41.38 18.42
N ASP A 134 13.48 -42.44 17.86
CA ASP A 134 13.69 -43.84 18.29
C ASP A 134 13.22 -44.30 19.69
#